data_AF-A0A3M1VUA0-F1
#
_entry.id   AF-A0A3M1VUA0-F1
#
_cell.length_a   1.000
_cell.length_b   1.000
_cell.length_c   1.000
_cell.angle_alpha   90.00
_cell.angle_beta   90.00
_cell.angle_gamma   90.00
#
_symmetry.space_group_name_H-M   'P 1'
#
loop_
_entity.id
_entity.type
_entity.pdbx_description
1 polymer ?
#
loop_
_entity_poly.entity_id
_entity_poly.type
_entity_poly.pdbx_seq_one_letter_code
_entity_poly.pdbx_strand_id
1 'polypeptide(L)'
;MKSLWLKAFIILILILLSILAYYHTTPLPRCNDSNPEEFKSCVSDRINYASEYFKNLKPPVSVDVIWLLGEIERRIGKIDNPALNKYFSTEYNRENPFRRFLNIKNPLKGFEIKRAAASPFEIEEAGAFWPEKWLYTVNEDLRGYLKHPWDDVLLKALYCDISGYDKKDLEFLLHRARYDGSYADTHVLLGLLIVKKLGCLPYEQIKTVIKKLTDSIAGALEIDHHFRDLYAERVLLLYWSPLENDSINKEWIKLLLKKQNRDGGWGYPRSSPHTSAISLLVLYYWHNDIQPGVENIPFN
;
A
#
# COMPACT_ATOMS: atom_id res chain seq x y z
N MET A 1 29.18 -54.62 2.50
CA MET A 1 29.44 -53.24 3.01
C MET A 1 28.80 -52.13 2.17
N LYS A 2 28.97 -52.08 0.84
CA LYS A 2 28.40 -50.99 0.00
C LYS A 2 26.87 -50.78 0.11
N SER A 3 26.10 -51.86 0.30
CA SER A 3 24.64 -51.79 0.45
C SER A 3 24.17 -51.11 1.75
N LEU A 4 24.93 -51.22 2.84
CA LEU A 4 24.55 -50.63 4.13
C LEU A 4 24.71 -49.10 4.10
N TRP A 5 25.79 -48.61 3.49
CA TRP A 5 26.06 -47.18 3.33
C TRP A 5 25.03 -46.47 2.45
N LEU A 6 24.62 -47.09 1.34
CA LEU A 6 23.60 -46.54 0.47
C LEU A 6 22.25 -46.41 1.19
N LYS A 7 21.85 -47.42 1.98
CA LYS A 7 20.62 -47.36 2.79
C LYS A 7 20.68 -46.26 3.85
N ALA A 8 21.79 -46.13 4.56
CA ALA A 8 21.98 -45.07 5.57
C ALA A 8 21.92 -43.67 4.94
N PHE A 9 22.54 -43.49 3.76
CA PHE A 9 22.50 -42.22 3.02
C PHE A 9 21.08 -41.85 2.54
N ILE A 10 20.34 -42.82 1.99
CA ILE A 10 18.94 -42.60 1.58
C ILE A 10 18.07 -42.23 2.80
N ILE A 11 18.22 -42.91 3.93
CA ILE A 11 17.49 -42.60 5.16
C ILE A 11 17.81 -41.17 5.63
N LEU A 12 19.08 -40.76 5.61
CA LEU A 12 19.48 -39.40 5.96
C LEU A 12 18.84 -38.35 5.04
N ILE A 13 18.83 -38.58 3.72
CA ILE A 13 18.16 -37.69 2.76
C ILE A 13 16.66 -37.59 3.07
N LEU A 14 15.99 -38.71 3.33
CA LEU A 14 14.56 -38.69 3.63
C LEU A 14 14.27 -37.93 4.93
N ILE A 15 15.08 -38.10 5.98
CA ILE A 15 14.97 -37.34 7.23
C ILE A 15 15.17 -35.84 6.95
N LEU A 16 16.19 -35.46 6.19
CA LEU A 16 16.42 -34.06 5.82
C LEU A 16 15.27 -33.47 5.00
N LEU A 17 14.73 -34.22 4.04
CA LEU A 17 13.56 -33.79 3.26
C LEU A 17 12.30 -33.69 4.12
N SER A 18 12.09 -34.59 5.08
CA SER A 18 10.97 -34.49 6.03
C SER A 18 11.13 -33.32 6.98
N ILE A 19 12.34 -33.03 7.44
CA ILE A 19 12.65 -31.84 8.25
C ILE A 19 12.41 -30.57 7.44
N LEU A 20 12.92 -30.49 6.21
CA LEU A 20 12.68 -29.37 5.30
C LEU A 20 11.18 -29.21 5.01
N ALA A 21 10.47 -30.30 4.71
CA ALA A 21 9.03 -30.29 4.49
C ALA A 21 8.28 -29.84 5.76
N TYR A 22 8.72 -30.26 6.95
CA TYR A 22 8.15 -29.82 8.22
C TYR A 22 8.35 -28.32 8.42
N TYR A 23 9.57 -27.80 8.28
CA TYR A 23 9.85 -26.35 8.34
C TYR A 23 9.08 -25.57 7.26
N HIS A 24 8.91 -26.15 6.08
CA HIS A 24 8.10 -25.56 5.02
C HIS A 24 6.59 -25.69 5.24
N THR A 25 6.11 -26.51 6.18
CA THR A 25 4.68 -26.77 6.47
C THR A 25 4.22 -26.32 7.86
N THR A 26 5.13 -25.91 8.75
CA THR A 26 4.80 -25.33 10.06
C THR A 26 4.43 -23.86 9.94
N PRO A 27 3.23 -23.42 10.35
CA PRO A 27 2.88 -22.01 10.33
C PRO A 27 3.86 -21.21 11.19
N LEU A 28 4.03 -19.95 10.83
CA LEU A 28 4.79 -19.00 11.63
C LEU A 28 4.26 -18.99 13.08
N PRO A 29 5.14 -18.95 14.11
CA PRO A 29 4.70 -18.94 15.50
C PRO A 29 3.72 -17.78 15.76
N ARG A 30 2.62 -18.06 16.47
CA ARG A 30 1.70 -16.99 16.85
C ARG A 30 2.39 -16.08 17.86
N CYS A 31 2.26 -14.77 17.68
CA CYS A 31 2.69 -13.81 18.69
C CYS A 31 1.84 -14.00 19.95
N ASN A 32 2.48 -14.06 21.13
CA ASN A 32 1.76 -14.04 22.39
C ASN A 32 1.21 -12.63 22.63
N ASP A 33 -0.09 -12.43 22.51
CA ASP A 33 -0.73 -11.13 22.64
C ASP A 33 -1.20 -10.80 24.06
N SER A 34 -1.07 -11.76 24.99
CA SER A 34 -1.36 -11.60 26.42
C SER A 34 -0.25 -10.84 27.17
N ASN A 35 0.99 -10.90 26.66
CA ASN A 35 2.13 -10.14 27.17
C ASN A 35 2.51 -9.04 26.17
N PRO A 36 2.33 -7.74 26.49
CA PRO A 36 2.64 -6.64 25.57
C PRO A 36 4.08 -6.63 25.05
N GLU A 37 5.06 -6.96 25.89
CA GLU A 37 6.48 -6.96 25.51
C GLU A 37 6.81 -8.10 24.55
N GLU A 38 6.29 -9.31 24.81
CA GLU A 38 6.44 -10.43 23.88
C GLU A 38 5.73 -10.16 22.56
N PHE A 39 4.56 -9.52 22.59
CA PHE A 39 3.85 -9.13 21.40
C PHE A 39 4.66 -8.13 20.58
N LYS A 40 5.20 -7.08 21.23
CA LYS A 40 6.04 -6.06 20.60
C LYS A 40 7.32 -6.65 20.02
N SER A 41 7.98 -7.55 20.74
CA SER A 41 9.15 -8.31 20.26
C SER A 41 8.79 -9.15 19.03
N CYS A 42 7.68 -9.88 19.06
CA CYS A 42 7.22 -10.65 17.92
C CYS A 42 6.97 -9.75 16.69
N VAL A 43 6.38 -8.57 16.86
CA VAL A 43 6.21 -7.62 15.75
C VAL A 43 7.56 -7.18 15.18
N SER A 44 8.57 -6.93 16.03
CA SER A 44 9.92 -6.61 15.57
C SER A 44 10.51 -7.74 14.71
N ASP A 45 10.40 -8.99 15.16
CA ASP A 45 10.85 -10.15 14.38
C ASP A 45 10.12 -10.26 13.03
N ARG A 46 8.83 -9.92 13.01
CA ARG A 46 7.98 -9.95 11.80
C ARG A 46 8.41 -8.90 10.78
N ILE A 47 8.79 -7.71 11.26
CA ILE A 47 9.34 -6.62 10.46
C ILE A 47 10.67 -7.05 9.83
N ASN A 48 11.57 -7.64 10.62
CA ASN A 48 12.85 -8.15 10.14
C ASN A 48 12.65 -9.26 9.11
N TYR A 49 11.72 -10.18 9.36
CA TYR A 49 11.42 -11.28 8.44
C TYR A 49 10.85 -10.80 7.10
N ALA A 50 9.96 -9.81 7.14
CA ALA A 50 9.43 -9.18 5.94
C ALA A 50 10.49 -8.44 5.12
N SER A 51 11.54 -7.92 5.76
CA SER A 51 12.63 -7.26 5.05
C SER A 51 13.42 -8.24 4.17
N GLU A 52 13.56 -9.50 4.60
CA GLU A 52 14.18 -10.58 3.79
C GLU A 52 13.36 -10.95 2.55
N TYR A 53 12.02 -10.88 2.64
CA TYR A 53 11.15 -11.07 1.47
C TYR A 53 11.51 -10.08 0.36
N PHE A 54 11.73 -8.81 0.71
CA PHE A 54 12.03 -7.77 -0.26
C PHE A 54 13.41 -7.88 -0.88
N LYS A 55 14.44 -8.32 -0.13
CA LYS A 55 15.79 -8.57 -0.68
C LYS A 55 15.79 -9.50 -1.90
N ASN A 56 14.84 -10.42 -1.94
CA ASN A 56 14.71 -11.42 -3.00
C ASN A 56 13.76 -11.01 -4.14
N LEU A 57 13.18 -9.80 -4.08
CA LEU A 57 12.23 -9.33 -5.07
C LEU A 57 12.92 -9.08 -6.41
N LYS A 58 12.39 -9.70 -7.49
CA LYS A 58 12.92 -9.53 -8.84
C LYS A 58 12.08 -8.52 -9.63
N PRO A 59 12.71 -7.63 -10.43
CA PRO A 59 11.99 -6.77 -11.37
C PRO A 59 11.17 -7.56 -12.42
N PRO A 60 10.10 -6.97 -12.98
CA PRO A 60 9.59 -5.64 -12.69
C PRO A 60 8.74 -5.57 -11.41
N VAL A 61 8.90 -4.48 -10.67
CA VAL A 61 8.15 -4.08 -9.49
C VAL A 61 7.39 -2.79 -9.84
N SER A 62 6.15 -2.67 -9.38
CA SER A 62 5.34 -1.48 -9.64
C SER A 62 5.83 -0.26 -8.84
N VAL A 63 5.51 0.94 -9.35
CA VAL A 63 6.01 2.23 -8.83
C VAL A 63 5.55 2.53 -7.41
N ASP A 64 4.32 2.15 -7.07
CA ASP A 64 3.73 2.18 -5.73
C ASP A 64 4.51 1.29 -4.76
N VAL A 65 4.88 0.07 -5.16
CA VAL A 65 5.71 -0.82 -4.34
C VAL A 65 7.10 -0.23 -4.12
N ILE A 66 7.73 0.32 -5.16
CA ILE A 66 9.04 0.98 -5.03
C ILE A 66 8.96 2.16 -4.06
N TRP A 67 7.89 2.94 -4.16
CA TRP A 67 7.62 4.05 -3.26
C TRP A 67 7.44 3.59 -1.80
N LEU A 68 6.58 2.61 -1.55
CA LEU A 68 6.36 2.04 -0.23
C LEU A 68 7.66 1.48 0.35
N LEU A 69 8.48 0.82 -0.47
CA LEU A 69 9.78 0.31 -0.05
C LEU A 69 10.78 1.41 0.28
N GLY A 70 10.83 2.49 -0.51
CA GLY A 70 11.63 3.67 -0.16
C GLY A 70 11.19 4.29 1.17
N GLU A 71 9.89 4.22 1.49
CA GLU A 71 9.38 4.65 2.79
C GLU A 71 9.80 3.74 3.94
N ILE A 72 9.72 2.43 3.73
CA ILE A 72 10.20 1.43 4.68
C ILE A 72 11.71 1.64 4.92
N GLU A 73 12.52 1.82 3.87
CA GLU A 73 13.97 2.02 4.02
C GLU A 73 14.33 3.27 4.81
N ARG A 74 13.58 4.36 4.64
CA ARG A 74 13.80 5.59 5.43
C ARG A 74 13.50 5.42 6.92
N ARG A 75 12.63 4.47 7.27
CA ARG A 75 12.11 4.29 8.63
C ARG A 75 12.78 3.15 9.38
N ILE A 76 12.95 2.01 8.71
CA ILE A 76 13.49 0.76 9.29
C ILE A 76 14.99 0.63 9.00
N GLY A 77 15.54 1.43 8.08
CA GLY A 77 16.91 1.32 7.60
C GLY A 77 17.00 0.58 6.27
N LYS A 78 18.20 0.55 5.67
CA LYS A 78 18.42 -0.03 4.34
C LYS A 78 18.00 -1.49 4.28
N ILE A 79 17.15 -1.83 3.31
CA ILE A 79 16.74 -3.21 3.01
C ILE A 79 17.79 -3.89 2.11
N ASP A 80 18.70 -3.12 1.50
CA ASP A 80 19.71 -3.59 0.52
C ASP A 80 19.08 -4.43 -0.59
N ASN A 81 18.07 -3.84 -1.25
CA ASN A 81 17.35 -4.48 -2.32
C ASN A 81 17.90 -4.06 -3.70
N PRO A 82 18.48 -4.98 -4.49
CA PRO A 82 18.97 -4.68 -5.84
C PRO A 82 17.89 -4.11 -6.77
N ALA A 83 16.62 -4.48 -6.58
CA ALA A 83 15.51 -3.90 -7.33
C ALA A 83 15.38 -2.40 -7.04
N LEU A 84 15.44 -1.97 -5.77
CA LEU A 84 15.39 -0.55 -5.42
C LEU A 84 16.56 0.23 -6.02
N ASN A 85 17.78 -0.31 -5.91
CA ASN A 85 18.97 0.31 -6.51
C ASN A 85 18.84 0.46 -8.02
N LYS A 86 18.27 -0.54 -8.71
CA LYS A 86 17.96 -0.46 -10.14
C LYS A 86 16.87 0.59 -10.42
N TYR A 87 15.82 0.64 -9.61
CA TYR A 87 14.70 1.55 -9.84
C TYR A 87 15.03 3.02 -9.62
N PHE A 88 15.86 3.35 -8.63
CA PHE A 88 16.36 4.71 -8.45
C PHE A 88 17.38 5.12 -9.53
N SER A 89 18.02 4.16 -10.20
CA SER A 89 19.07 4.43 -11.20
C SER A 89 18.60 4.39 -12.65
N THR A 90 17.50 3.71 -12.98
CA THR A 90 17.08 3.51 -14.39
C THR A 90 16.19 4.63 -14.94
N GLU A 91 16.37 4.93 -16.23
CA GLU A 91 15.49 5.79 -17.04
C GLU A 91 14.02 5.33 -17.07
N TYR A 92 13.75 4.06 -16.77
CA TYR A 92 12.42 3.44 -16.77
C TYR A 92 11.36 4.17 -15.93
N ASN A 93 11.78 4.96 -14.93
CA ASN A 93 10.88 5.75 -14.09
C ASN A 93 10.81 7.23 -14.47
N ARG A 94 11.64 7.69 -15.42
CA ARG A 94 11.62 9.11 -15.81
C ARG A 94 10.30 9.48 -16.47
N GLU A 95 9.58 8.55 -17.06
CA GLU A 95 8.32 8.84 -17.75
C GLU A 95 7.06 8.38 -16.97
N ASN A 96 7.23 7.63 -15.88
CA ASN A 96 6.09 7.18 -15.08
C ASN A 96 5.48 8.36 -14.31
N PRO A 97 4.19 8.69 -14.50
CA PRO A 97 3.59 9.85 -13.87
C PRO A 97 3.45 9.71 -12.34
N PHE A 98 3.38 8.49 -11.81
CA PHE A 98 3.36 8.23 -10.37
C PHE A 98 4.71 8.39 -9.69
N ARG A 99 5.79 8.69 -10.43
CA ARG A 99 7.13 8.95 -9.86
C ARG A 99 7.16 10.10 -8.85
N ARG A 100 6.14 10.97 -8.80
CA ARG A 100 6.05 12.05 -7.79
C ARG A 100 5.89 11.52 -6.36
N PHE A 101 5.40 10.30 -6.20
CA PHE A 101 5.49 9.58 -4.92
C PHE A 101 6.94 9.45 -4.42
N LEU A 102 7.93 9.45 -5.32
CA LEU A 102 9.35 9.40 -5.01
C LEU A 102 9.97 10.81 -4.80
N ASN A 103 9.16 11.81 -4.46
CA ASN A 103 9.58 13.21 -4.29
C ASN A 103 10.26 13.83 -5.55
N ILE A 104 9.85 13.41 -6.74
CA ILE A 104 10.32 14.05 -7.97
C ILE A 104 9.47 15.30 -8.21
N LYS A 105 9.99 16.46 -7.79
CA LYS A 105 9.26 17.74 -7.86
C LYS A 105 9.05 18.24 -9.28
N ASN A 106 9.96 17.91 -10.20
CA ASN A 106 9.85 18.36 -11.58
C ASN A 106 8.69 17.62 -12.27
N PRO A 107 7.69 18.33 -12.83
CA PRO A 107 6.67 17.69 -13.63
C PRO A 107 7.32 16.95 -14.81
N LEU A 108 6.66 15.91 -15.28
CA LEU A 108 7.01 15.29 -16.54
C LEU A 108 7.00 16.37 -17.64
N LYS A 109 8.00 16.36 -18.53
CA LYS A 109 8.10 17.37 -19.59
C LYS A 109 6.85 17.27 -20.47
N GLY A 110 6.11 18.36 -20.58
CA GLY A 110 4.87 18.39 -21.37
C GLY A 110 3.68 17.70 -20.70
N PHE A 111 3.76 17.36 -19.41
CA PHE A 111 2.65 16.77 -18.67
C PHE A 111 1.45 17.70 -18.60
N GLU A 112 0.34 17.23 -19.14
CA GLU A 112 -0.96 17.87 -19.09
C GLU A 112 -1.96 16.90 -18.49
N ILE A 113 -2.70 17.38 -17.49
CA ILE A 113 -3.88 16.71 -16.98
C ILE A 113 -5.04 17.68 -17.07
N LYS A 114 -6.08 17.28 -17.83
CA LYS A 114 -7.25 18.11 -18.09
C LYS A 114 -8.49 17.33 -17.69
N ARG A 115 -9.51 18.01 -17.17
CA ARG A 115 -10.82 17.36 -16.99
C ARG A 115 -11.33 16.87 -18.34
N ALA A 116 -11.89 15.66 -18.36
CA ALA A 116 -12.63 15.19 -19.51
C ALA A 116 -13.84 16.11 -19.78
N ALA A 117 -14.26 16.21 -21.04
CA ALA A 117 -15.38 17.06 -21.43
C ALA A 117 -16.74 16.55 -20.90
N ALA A 118 -16.83 15.26 -20.57
CA ALA A 118 -18.04 14.63 -20.03
C ALA A 118 -18.31 15.12 -18.59
N SER A 119 -19.58 15.35 -18.29
CA SER A 119 -20.03 15.65 -16.93
C SER A 119 -19.90 14.41 -16.03
N PRO A 120 -19.72 14.57 -14.70
CA PRO A 120 -19.70 13.45 -13.76
C PRO A 120 -20.93 12.55 -13.85
N PHE A 121 -22.10 13.13 -14.13
CA PHE A 121 -23.36 12.41 -14.30
C PHE A 121 -23.34 11.44 -15.48
N GLU A 122 -22.70 11.80 -16.60
CA GLU A 122 -22.55 10.92 -17.76
C GLU A 122 -21.58 9.75 -17.51
N ILE A 123 -20.79 9.82 -16.44
CA ILE A 123 -19.81 8.81 -16.03
C ILE A 123 -20.44 7.82 -15.04
N GLU A 124 -21.40 8.26 -14.22
CA GLU A 124 -22.10 7.41 -13.24
C GLU A 124 -22.98 6.35 -13.92
N GLU A 125 -23.72 6.72 -14.97
CA GLU A 125 -24.56 5.78 -15.74
C GLU A 125 -23.76 4.67 -16.44
N ALA A 126 -22.47 4.89 -16.69
CA ALA A 126 -21.63 3.89 -17.33
C ALA A 126 -21.26 2.75 -16.37
N GLY A 127 -21.32 2.92 -15.05
CA GLY A 127 -20.93 1.91 -14.07
C GLY A 127 -19.42 1.89 -13.80
N ALA A 128 -19.06 1.52 -12.57
CA ALA A 128 -17.73 1.69 -11.97
C ALA A 128 -16.57 0.87 -12.61
N PHE A 129 -16.82 0.15 -13.70
CA PHE A 129 -15.88 -0.82 -14.28
C PHE A 129 -15.50 -0.56 -15.74
N TRP A 130 -15.97 0.52 -16.37
CA TRP A 130 -15.67 0.75 -17.78
C TRP A 130 -14.42 1.62 -17.97
N PRO A 131 -13.35 1.10 -18.59
CA PRO A 131 -12.09 1.80 -18.83
C PRO A 131 -12.19 2.96 -19.83
N GLU A 132 -13.39 3.22 -20.38
CA GLU A 132 -13.59 4.21 -21.45
C GLU A 132 -13.95 5.62 -20.93
N LYS A 133 -14.23 5.79 -19.63
CA LYS A 133 -14.64 7.09 -19.07
C LYS A 133 -13.74 7.55 -17.92
N TRP A 134 -12.53 7.94 -18.28
CA TRP A 134 -11.62 8.68 -17.40
C TRP A 134 -12.21 10.05 -17.06
N LEU A 135 -12.14 10.44 -15.79
CA LEU A 135 -12.51 11.78 -15.31
C LEU A 135 -11.51 12.84 -15.79
N TYR A 136 -10.26 12.42 -16.00
CA TYR A 136 -9.20 13.27 -16.51
C TYR A 136 -8.55 12.66 -17.74
N THR A 137 -8.23 13.51 -18.72
CA THR A 137 -7.36 13.15 -19.84
C THR A 137 -5.92 13.51 -19.50
N VAL A 138 -5.01 12.60 -19.82
CA VAL A 138 -3.56 12.78 -19.76
C VAL A 138 -2.98 12.73 -21.17
N ASN A 139 -1.70 13.12 -21.32
CA ASN A 139 -0.96 12.92 -22.56
C ASN A 139 -1.08 11.46 -23.04
N GLU A 140 -1.15 11.27 -24.37
CA GLU A 140 -1.42 9.97 -24.97
C GLU A 140 -0.36 8.92 -24.62
N ASP A 141 0.91 9.31 -24.59
CA ASP A 141 2.06 8.50 -24.18
C ASP A 141 1.97 8.04 -22.71
N LEU A 142 1.21 8.75 -21.87
CA LEU A 142 1.05 8.43 -20.46
C LEU A 142 -0.19 7.59 -20.15
N ARG A 143 -1.13 7.44 -21.11
CA ARG A 143 -2.35 6.65 -20.89
C ARG A 143 -2.08 5.20 -20.53
N GLY A 144 -0.99 4.62 -21.04
CA GLY A 144 -0.60 3.24 -20.73
C GLY A 144 -0.24 3.00 -19.26
N TYR A 145 0.00 4.05 -18.48
CA TYR A 145 0.23 3.96 -17.03
C TYR A 145 -1.06 3.94 -16.22
N LEU A 146 -2.20 4.35 -16.80
CA LEU A 146 -3.50 4.33 -16.15
C LEU A 146 -4.15 2.96 -16.37
N LYS A 147 -4.14 2.12 -15.34
CA LYS A 147 -4.67 0.75 -15.35
C LYS A 147 -6.01 0.63 -14.64
N HIS A 148 -6.24 1.48 -13.65
CA HIS A 148 -7.44 1.47 -12.83
C HIS A 148 -8.19 2.80 -12.94
N PRO A 149 -9.53 2.81 -12.88
CA PRO A 149 -10.34 4.04 -12.93
C PRO A 149 -10.07 5.05 -11.80
N TRP A 150 -9.17 4.74 -10.89
CA TRP A 150 -8.74 5.56 -9.76
C TRP A 150 -7.41 6.25 -10.04
N ASP A 151 -6.67 5.79 -11.05
CA ASP A 151 -5.33 6.25 -11.37
C ASP A 151 -5.35 7.70 -11.85
N ASP A 152 -6.35 8.12 -12.63
CA ASP A 152 -6.48 9.49 -13.11
C ASP A 152 -6.84 10.48 -12.00
N VAL A 153 -7.71 10.05 -11.07
CA VAL A 153 -8.10 10.83 -9.89
C VAL A 153 -6.92 10.98 -8.94
N LEU A 154 -6.21 9.89 -8.64
CA LEU A 154 -4.99 9.93 -7.82
C LEU A 154 -3.92 10.76 -8.52
N LEU A 155 -3.79 10.67 -9.84
CA LEU A 155 -2.84 11.45 -10.59
C LEU A 155 -3.17 12.95 -10.55
N LYS A 156 -4.44 13.33 -10.63
CA LYS A 156 -4.87 14.72 -10.42
C LYS A 156 -4.51 15.20 -9.03
N ALA A 157 -4.72 14.39 -7.99
CA ALA A 157 -4.30 14.73 -6.63
C ALA A 157 -2.77 14.88 -6.53
N LEU A 158 -1.98 13.98 -7.14
CA LEU A 158 -0.51 14.03 -7.13
C LEU A 158 0.08 15.24 -7.85
N TYR A 159 -0.65 15.84 -8.77
CA TYR A 159 -0.20 16.99 -9.57
C TYR A 159 -1.03 18.26 -9.30
N CYS A 160 -1.74 18.31 -8.19
CA CYS A 160 -2.66 19.38 -7.86
C CYS A 160 -1.97 20.75 -7.68
N ASP A 161 -0.72 20.74 -7.20
CA ASP A 161 0.13 21.92 -6.97
C ASP A 161 0.62 22.55 -8.28
N ILE A 162 0.70 21.77 -9.36
CA ILE A 162 1.16 22.22 -10.68
C ILE A 162 -0.03 22.47 -11.62
N SER A 163 -1.00 21.56 -11.64
CA SER A 163 -2.14 21.59 -12.55
C SER A 163 -3.34 22.37 -11.98
N GLY A 164 -3.23 22.89 -10.76
CA GLY A 164 -4.33 23.46 -10.00
C GLY A 164 -5.29 22.38 -9.48
N TYR A 165 -6.12 22.75 -8.51
CA TYR A 165 -7.17 21.88 -7.98
C TYR A 165 -8.32 22.75 -7.49
N ASP A 166 -9.45 22.67 -8.16
CA ASP A 166 -10.59 23.53 -7.85
C ASP A 166 -11.75 22.75 -7.20
N LYS A 167 -12.85 23.45 -6.93
CA LYS A 167 -14.05 22.86 -6.32
C LYS A 167 -14.65 21.73 -7.18
N LYS A 168 -14.60 21.84 -8.50
CA LYS A 168 -15.12 20.80 -9.39
C LYS A 168 -14.23 19.56 -9.35
N ASP A 169 -12.92 19.71 -9.25
CA ASP A 169 -12.01 18.56 -9.07
C ASP A 169 -12.31 17.81 -7.76
N LEU A 170 -12.59 18.56 -6.69
CA LEU A 170 -13.08 17.98 -5.43
C LEU A 170 -14.43 17.27 -5.64
N GLU A 171 -15.42 17.92 -6.25
CA GLU A 171 -16.73 17.31 -6.54
C GLU A 171 -16.58 15.99 -7.33
N PHE A 172 -15.68 15.94 -8.31
CA PHE A 172 -15.39 14.73 -9.10
C PHE A 172 -14.82 13.60 -8.23
N LEU A 173 -13.87 13.93 -7.35
CA LEU A 173 -13.29 13.00 -6.39
C LEU A 173 -14.36 12.48 -5.41
N LEU A 174 -15.19 13.37 -4.87
CA LEU A 174 -16.25 13.04 -3.91
C LEU A 174 -17.39 12.25 -4.52
N HIS A 175 -17.69 12.44 -5.80
CA HIS A 175 -18.70 11.67 -6.50
C HIS A 175 -18.37 10.18 -6.55
N ARG A 176 -17.10 9.82 -6.38
CA ARG A 176 -16.68 8.41 -6.30
C ARG A 176 -16.78 7.83 -4.88
N ALA A 177 -16.99 8.65 -3.85
CA ALA A 177 -17.15 8.18 -2.49
C ALA A 177 -18.51 7.46 -2.33
N ARG A 178 -18.48 6.29 -1.71
CA ARG A 178 -19.66 5.47 -1.38
C ARG A 178 -19.99 5.52 0.11
N TYR A 179 -19.04 5.89 0.95
CA TYR A 179 -19.17 5.96 2.41
C TYR A 179 -19.53 4.61 3.06
N ASP A 180 -19.10 3.51 2.45
CA ASP A 180 -19.25 2.12 2.91
C ASP A 180 -17.90 1.47 3.27
N GLY A 181 -16.81 2.23 3.23
CA GLY A 181 -15.45 1.77 3.49
C GLY A 181 -14.89 0.91 2.35
N SER A 182 -15.49 0.93 1.17
CA SER A 182 -15.04 0.14 0.01
C SER A 182 -13.66 0.55 -0.53
N TYR A 183 -13.22 -0.17 -1.57
CA TYR A 183 -12.04 0.18 -2.35
C TYR A 183 -12.09 1.63 -2.87
N ALA A 184 -13.28 2.09 -3.29
CA ALA A 184 -13.52 3.45 -3.73
C ALA A 184 -13.21 4.47 -2.62
N ASP A 185 -13.80 4.29 -1.44
CA ASP A 185 -13.58 5.20 -0.30
C ASP A 185 -12.12 5.25 0.13
N THR A 186 -11.44 4.10 0.09
CA THR A 186 -10.01 3.99 0.39
C THR A 186 -9.19 4.88 -0.56
N HIS A 187 -9.44 4.79 -1.86
CA HIS A 187 -8.71 5.58 -2.86
C HIS A 187 -9.12 7.06 -2.84
N VAL A 188 -10.39 7.37 -2.56
CA VAL A 188 -10.85 8.75 -2.38
C VAL A 188 -10.17 9.38 -1.17
N LEU A 189 -10.08 8.66 -0.05
CA LEU A 189 -9.37 9.13 1.14
C LEU A 189 -7.89 9.39 0.82
N LEU A 190 -7.20 8.46 0.16
CA LEU A 190 -5.82 8.66 -0.27
C LEU A 190 -5.67 9.94 -1.11
N GLY A 191 -6.54 10.15 -2.10
CA GLY A 191 -6.54 11.37 -2.92
C GLY A 191 -6.69 12.64 -2.09
N LEU A 192 -7.61 12.68 -1.12
CA LEU A 192 -7.79 13.84 -0.23
C LEU A 192 -6.58 14.08 0.68
N LEU A 193 -5.95 13.01 1.17
CA LEU A 193 -4.75 13.13 2.00
C LEU A 193 -3.57 13.70 1.20
N ILE A 194 -3.42 13.31 -0.08
CA ILE A 194 -2.43 13.88 -1.01
C ILE A 194 -2.72 15.36 -1.26
N VAL A 195 -3.96 15.72 -1.61
CA VAL A 195 -4.39 17.11 -1.83
C VAL A 195 -4.10 17.98 -0.60
N LYS A 196 -4.36 17.45 0.60
CA LYS A 196 -4.04 18.12 1.86
C LYS A 196 -2.54 18.32 2.02
N LYS A 197 -1.74 17.26 1.82
CA LYS A 197 -0.29 17.28 2.00
C LYS A 197 0.39 18.27 1.06
N LEU A 198 -0.10 18.38 -0.18
CA LEU A 198 0.41 19.33 -1.16
C LEU A 198 -0.18 20.74 -1.03
N GLY A 199 -1.08 20.98 -0.06
CA GLY A 199 -1.67 22.30 0.21
C GLY A 199 -2.59 22.80 -0.91
N CYS A 200 -3.12 21.90 -1.74
CA CYS A 200 -3.89 22.28 -2.93
C CYS A 200 -5.32 22.73 -2.60
N LEU A 201 -5.85 22.31 -1.46
CA LEU A 201 -7.11 22.81 -0.88
C LEU A 201 -6.93 23.13 0.60
N PRO A 202 -7.61 24.16 1.14
CA PRO A 202 -7.66 24.40 2.57
C PRO A 202 -8.25 23.20 3.32
N TYR A 203 -7.59 22.78 4.41
CA TYR A 203 -8.01 21.60 5.18
C TYR A 203 -9.46 21.66 5.65
N GLU A 204 -9.95 22.84 6.05
CA GLU A 204 -11.34 23.02 6.50
C GLU A 204 -12.38 22.65 5.42
N GLN A 205 -12.03 22.71 4.12
CA GLN A 205 -12.95 22.31 3.06
C GLN A 205 -13.11 20.78 2.96
N ILE A 206 -12.09 20.01 3.35
CA ILE A 206 -12.05 18.55 3.16
C ILE A 206 -12.08 17.76 4.47
N LYS A 207 -11.88 18.42 5.61
CA LYS A 207 -11.88 17.83 6.97
C LYS A 207 -13.09 16.95 7.25
N THR A 208 -14.30 17.46 7.01
CA THR A 208 -15.54 16.72 7.28
C THR A 208 -15.66 15.47 6.40
N VAL A 209 -15.21 15.56 5.14
CA VAL A 209 -15.22 14.41 4.24
C VAL A 209 -14.18 13.38 4.66
N ILE A 210 -12.94 13.81 4.94
CA ILE A 210 -11.88 12.93 5.43
C ILE A 210 -12.37 12.18 6.66
N LYS A 211 -12.99 12.87 7.62
CA LYS A 211 -13.56 12.21 8.80
C LYS A 211 -14.60 11.15 8.42
N LYS A 212 -15.58 11.48 7.58
CA LYS A 212 -16.63 10.53 7.15
C LYS A 212 -16.05 9.29 6.48
N LEU A 213 -15.12 9.46 5.54
CA LEU A 213 -14.47 8.33 4.87
C LEU A 213 -13.67 7.46 5.85
N THR A 214 -12.96 8.10 6.78
CA THR A 214 -12.19 7.42 7.81
C THR A 214 -13.11 6.61 8.74
N ASP A 215 -14.22 7.19 9.18
CA ASP A 215 -15.25 6.51 9.98
C ASP A 215 -15.85 5.30 9.21
N SER A 216 -16.18 5.47 7.93
CA SER A 216 -16.69 4.38 7.08
C SER A 216 -15.67 3.25 6.89
N ILE A 217 -14.39 3.59 6.69
CA ILE A 217 -13.30 2.61 6.56
C ILE A 217 -13.10 1.84 7.88
N ALA A 218 -13.08 2.54 9.01
CA ALA A 218 -13.00 1.91 10.32
C ALA A 218 -14.18 0.95 10.55
N GLY A 219 -15.41 1.40 10.26
CA GLY A 219 -16.61 0.56 10.35
C GLY A 219 -16.54 -0.68 9.46
N ALA A 220 -16.00 -0.56 8.23
CA ALA A 220 -15.79 -1.71 7.35
C ALA A 220 -14.74 -2.68 7.90
N LEU A 221 -13.66 -2.20 8.51
CA LEU A 221 -12.63 -3.05 9.13
C LEU A 221 -13.15 -3.84 10.34
N GLU A 222 -14.12 -3.31 11.09
CA GLU A 222 -14.73 -4.02 12.23
C GLU A 222 -15.47 -5.29 11.80
N ILE A 223 -16.07 -5.31 10.62
CA ILE A 223 -16.81 -6.46 10.09
C ILE A 223 -16.01 -7.30 9.06
N ASP A 224 -14.91 -6.75 8.54
CA ASP A 224 -14.07 -7.44 7.55
C ASP A 224 -13.06 -8.37 8.23
N HIS A 225 -13.43 -9.64 8.34
CA HIS A 225 -12.54 -10.68 8.87
C HIS A 225 -11.64 -11.32 7.80
N HIS A 226 -11.68 -10.83 6.55
CA HIS A 226 -10.93 -11.39 5.44
C HIS A 226 -9.73 -10.51 5.07
N PHE A 227 -8.56 -10.95 5.50
CA PHE A 227 -7.32 -10.29 5.07
C PHE A 227 -7.12 -10.40 3.56
N ARG A 228 -7.11 -9.23 2.91
CA ARG A 228 -6.82 -8.99 1.51
C ARG A 228 -6.02 -7.69 1.40
N ASP A 229 -5.61 -7.37 0.19
CA ASP A 229 -4.90 -6.11 -0.10
C ASP A 229 -5.60 -4.87 0.47
N LEU A 230 -6.89 -4.72 0.16
CA LEU A 230 -7.74 -3.64 0.67
C LEU A 230 -7.78 -3.56 2.20
N TYR A 231 -7.67 -4.69 2.91
CA TYR A 231 -7.62 -4.68 4.37
C TYR A 231 -6.38 -3.93 4.86
N ALA A 232 -5.21 -4.25 4.31
CA ALA A 232 -3.96 -3.60 4.67
C ALA A 232 -3.97 -2.11 4.28
N GLU A 233 -4.49 -1.77 3.10
CA GLU A 233 -4.62 -0.39 2.62
C GLU A 233 -5.47 0.45 3.57
N ARG A 234 -6.65 -0.06 3.97
CA ARG A 234 -7.53 0.62 4.92
C ARG A 234 -6.81 0.93 6.23
N VAL A 235 -6.15 -0.06 6.84
CA VAL A 235 -5.42 0.15 8.10
C VAL A 235 -4.31 1.19 7.93
N LEU A 236 -3.56 1.16 6.82
CA LEU A 236 -2.52 2.16 6.54
C LEU A 236 -3.11 3.57 6.40
N LEU A 237 -4.22 3.73 5.68
CA LEU A 237 -4.84 5.04 5.51
C LEU A 237 -5.43 5.59 6.79
N LEU A 238 -5.89 4.74 7.72
CA LEU A 238 -6.30 5.19 9.05
C LEU A 238 -5.11 5.83 9.80
N TYR A 239 -3.90 5.25 9.72
CA TYR A 239 -2.68 5.84 10.30
C TYR A 239 -2.30 7.19 9.67
N TRP A 240 -2.52 7.36 8.37
CA TRP A 240 -2.25 8.63 7.69
C TRP A 240 -3.36 9.67 7.85
N SER A 241 -4.55 9.24 8.25
CA SER A 241 -5.65 10.15 8.53
C SER A 241 -5.34 11.02 9.76
N PRO A 242 -5.80 12.27 9.81
CA PRO A 242 -5.56 13.17 10.94
C PRO A 242 -6.49 12.93 12.14
N LEU A 243 -7.04 11.72 12.32
CA LEU A 243 -7.91 11.40 13.45
C LEU A 243 -7.12 11.06 14.72
N GLU A 244 -7.76 11.19 15.88
CA GLU A 244 -7.15 10.95 17.19
C GLU A 244 -6.82 9.45 17.42
N ASN A 245 -5.72 9.24 18.13
CA ASN A 245 -4.90 8.02 18.25
C ASN A 245 -5.61 6.72 18.69
N ASP A 246 -6.78 6.80 19.32
CA ASP A 246 -7.41 5.64 19.96
C ASP A 246 -8.12 4.71 18.96
N SER A 247 -8.05 5.02 17.66
CA SER A 247 -8.88 4.38 16.62
C SER A 247 -8.25 3.18 15.93
N ILE A 248 -6.94 2.91 16.07
CA ILE A 248 -6.37 1.68 15.50
C ILE A 248 -6.61 0.52 16.45
N ASN A 249 -7.61 -0.30 16.10
CA ASN A 249 -7.97 -1.49 16.86
C ASN A 249 -6.83 -2.52 16.83
N LYS A 250 -6.36 -2.95 18.01
CA LYS A 250 -5.30 -3.97 18.16
C LYS A 250 -5.66 -5.27 17.43
N GLU A 251 -6.94 -5.62 17.31
CA GLU A 251 -7.38 -6.81 16.58
C GLU A 251 -7.03 -6.75 15.09
N TRP A 252 -6.99 -5.55 14.49
CA TRP A 252 -6.60 -5.42 13.08
C TRP A 252 -5.13 -5.77 12.85
N ILE A 253 -4.28 -5.38 13.81
CA ILE A 253 -2.85 -5.70 13.81
C ILE A 253 -2.63 -7.20 14.06
N LYS A 254 -3.39 -7.80 14.97
CA LYS A 254 -3.35 -9.26 15.18
C LYS A 254 -3.74 -10.01 13.92
N LEU A 255 -4.74 -9.55 13.17
CA LEU A 255 -5.13 -10.18 11.91
C LEU A 255 -4.02 -10.06 10.87
N LEU A 256 -3.41 -8.89 10.71
CA LEU A 256 -2.23 -8.69 9.87
C LEU A 256 -1.12 -9.68 10.20
N LEU A 257 -0.71 -9.78 11.47
CA LEU A 257 0.35 -10.70 11.91
C LEU A 257 0.00 -12.16 11.65
N LYS A 258 -1.24 -12.55 11.93
CA LYS A 258 -1.75 -13.91 11.68
C LYS A 258 -1.72 -14.30 10.19
N LYS A 259 -1.75 -13.31 9.30
CA LYS A 259 -1.88 -13.49 7.85
C LYS A 259 -0.55 -13.30 7.10
N GLN A 260 0.56 -13.08 7.81
CA GLN A 260 1.88 -13.12 7.20
C GLN A 260 2.16 -14.55 6.70
N ASN A 261 2.58 -14.64 5.44
CA ASN A 261 2.97 -15.87 4.80
C ASN A 261 4.35 -16.32 5.28
N ARG A 262 4.66 -17.60 5.02
CA ARG A 262 5.96 -18.18 5.37
C ARG A 262 7.13 -17.55 4.67
N ASP A 263 6.96 -16.89 3.54
CA ASP A 263 8.04 -16.17 2.87
C ASP A 263 8.30 -14.80 3.49
N GLY A 264 7.59 -14.42 4.55
CA GLY A 264 7.70 -13.13 5.23
C GLY A 264 6.80 -12.04 4.65
N GLY A 265 6.17 -12.27 3.51
CA GLY A 265 5.26 -11.32 2.89
C GLY A 265 3.80 -11.50 3.32
N TRP A 266 2.92 -10.71 2.70
CA TRP A 266 1.47 -10.75 2.86
C TRP A 266 0.78 -10.83 1.52
N GLY A 267 -0.35 -11.53 1.47
CA GLY A 267 -1.18 -11.68 0.27
C GLY A 267 -1.86 -13.04 0.22
N TYR A 268 -2.77 -13.20 -0.74
CA TYR A 268 -3.49 -14.45 -0.96
C TYR A 268 -3.66 -14.73 -2.46
N PRO A 269 -3.38 -15.96 -2.96
CA PRO A 269 -2.86 -17.12 -2.23
C PRO A 269 -1.33 -17.09 -1.99
N ARG A 270 -0.64 -16.06 -2.52
CA ARG A 270 0.81 -15.85 -2.36
C ARG A 270 1.08 -14.41 -1.94
N SER A 271 2.28 -14.16 -1.42
CA SER A 271 2.69 -12.81 -1.05
C SER A 271 2.75 -11.90 -2.26
N SER A 272 2.08 -10.76 -2.14
CA SER A 272 2.12 -9.66 -3.09
C SER A 272 3.10 -8.61 -2.57
N PRO A 273 4.03 -8.09 -3.39
CA PRO A 273 4.94 -7.03 -2.96
C PRO A 273 4.21 -5.79 -2.42
N HIS A 274 3.08 -5.44 -3.03
CA HIS A 274 2.22 -4.32 -2.63
C HIS A 274 1.62 -4.51 -1.25
N THR A 275 0.82 -5.56 -1.06
CA THR A 275 0.22 -5.87 0.23
C THR A 275 1.28 -6.04 1.32
N SER A 276 2.43 -6.64 0.97
CA SER A 276 3.54 -6.84 1.91
C SER A 276 4.14 -5.52 2.38
N ALA A 277 4.34 -4.57 1.47
CA ALA A 277 4.97 -3.29 1.79
C ALA A 277 4.02 -2.43 2.64
N ILE A 278 2.73 -2.42 2.31
CA ILE A 278 1.70 -1.78 3.12
C ILE A 278 1.66 -2.39 4.52
N SER A 279 1.59 -3.73 4.62
CA SER A 279 1.50 -4.43 5.90
C SER A 279 2.72 -4.18 6.77
N LEU A 280 3.91 -4.18 6.17
CA LEU A 280 5.16 -3.87 6.86
C LEU A 280 5.15 -2.44 7.43
N LEU A 281 4.69 -1.46 6.64
CA LEU A 281 4.60 -0.08 7.07
C LEU A 281 3.58 0.12 8.21
N VAL A 282 2.44 -0.57 8.14
CA VAL A 282 1.44 -0.60 9.22
C VAL A 282 2.05 -1.15 10.51
N LEU A 283 2.73 -2.29 10.44
CA LEU A 283 3.38 -2.90 11.60
C LEU A 283 4.48 -1.99 12.17
N TYR A 284 5.22 -1.28 11.33
CA TYR A 284 6.20 -0.31 11.77
C TYR A 284 5.57 0.85 12.56
N TYR A 285 4.49 1.44 12.04
CA TYR A 285 3.78 2.52 12.75
C TYR A 285 3.22 2.04 14.08
N TRP A 286 2.59 0.86 14.08
CA TRP A 286 2.07 0.26 15.30
C TRP A 286 3.18 -0.03 16.33
N HIS A 287 4.29 -0.64 15.91
CA HIS A 287 5.38 -1.04 16.82
C HIS A 287 6.06 0.16 17.50
N ASN A 288 6.18 1.28 16.78
CA ASN A 288 6.87 2.47 17.26
C ASN A 288 5.91 3.51 17.86
N ASP A 289 4.63 3.17 18.01
CA ASP A 289 3.59 4.09 18.49
C ASP A 289 3.58 5.41 17.68
N ILE A 290 3.89 5.33 16.37
CA ILE A 290 3.98 6.48 15.47
C ILE A 290 2.60 6.78 14.91
N GLN A 291 2.25 8.06 14.96
CA GLN A 291 1.02 8.61 14.40
C GLN A 291 1.40 9.55 13.28
N PRO A 292 1.66 8.98 12.09
CA PRO A 292 2.28 9.72 11.01
C PRO A 292 1.39 10.92 10.62
N GLY A 293 0.07 10.77 10.67
CA GLY A 293 -0.84 11.78 10.14
C GLY A 293 -0.48 12.13 8.70
N VAL A 294 -1.03 13.24 8.21
CA VAL A 294 -0.84 13.64 6.80
C VAL A 294 0.60 14.09 6.52
N GLU A 295 1.29 14.67 7.50
CA GLU A 295 2.62 15.23 7.30
C GLU A 295 3.69 14.19 7.02
N ASN A 296 3.45 12.95 7.46
CA ASN A 296 4.34 11.83 7.20
C ASN A 296 3.99 11.07 5.93
N ILE A 297 3.00 11.52 5.14
CA ILE A 297 2.82 10.96 3.80
C ILE A 297 4.02 11.41 2.96
N PRO A 298 4.79 10.46 2.42
CA PRO A 298 6.12 10.72 1.87
C PRO A 298 6.12 11.46 0.52
N PHE A 299 5.97 12.78 0.55
CA PHE A 299 6.07 13.67 -0.63
C PHE A 299 7.17 14.75 -0.54
N ASN A 300 8.08 14.65 0.45
CA ASN A 300 9.04 15.71 0.79
C ASN A 300 10.45 15.50 0.23
#